data_AF-A0A6G0MBA5-F1
#
_entry.id   AF-A0A6G0MBA5-F1
#
_cell.length_a   1.000
_cell.length_b   1.000
_cell.length_c   1.000
_cell.angle_alpha   90.00
_cell.angle_beta   90.00
_cell.angle_gamma   90.00
#
_symmetry.space_group_name_H-M   'P 1'
#
loop_
_entity.id
_entity.type
_entity.pdbx_description
1 polymer ?
#
loop_
_entity_poly.entity_id
_entity_poly.type
_entity_poly.pdbx_seq_one_letter_code
_entity_poly.pdbx_strand_id
1 'polypeptide(L)' 'MGPSKRKRGAGSGPRLNDVQRLEIIQRHRSVSAPVSLRQLARNFGVDEKTIRRVVAASADIEARVSSSAVLQN' A
#
# COMPACT_ATOMS: atom_id res chain seq x y z
N MET A 1 15.95 -16.63 -26.78
CA MET A 1 15.29 -17.29 -25.64
C MET A 1 15.94 -16.84 -24.33
N GLY A 2 15.29 -15.96 -23.55
CA GLY A 2 15.56 -15.70 -22.12
C GLY A 2 16.92 -15.09 -21.72
N PRO A 3 17.04 -14.46 -20.52
CA PRO A 3 16.21 -14.71 -19.35
C PRO A 3 15.37 -13.50 -18.93
N SER A 4 14.07 -13.74 -18.70
CA SER A 4 13.23 -12.88 -17.89
C SER A 4 13.88 -12.73 -16.51
N LYS A 5 14.33 -11.51 -16.19
CA LYS A 5 14.66 -11.09 -14.82
C LYS A 5 13.40 -11.06 -13.96
N ARG A 6 12.80 -12.22 -13.72
CA ARG A 6 11.88 -12.44 -12.61
C ARG A 6 12.74 -12.44 -11.36
N LYS A 7 13.03 -11.26 -10.83
CA LYS A 7 13.57 -11.09 -9.48
C LYS A 7 12.49 -11.55 -8.50
N ARG A 8 12.35 -12.86 -8.36
CA ARG A 8 11.64 -13.53 -7.26
C ARG A 8 12.64 -13.53 -6.11
N GLY A 9 12.62 -12.47 -5.31
CA GLY A 9 13.52 -12.32 -4.18
C GLY A 9 12.82 -11.55 -3.08
N ALA A 10 12.49 -12.28 -2.01
CA ALA A 10 12.12 -11.83 -0.67
C ALA A 10 10.84 -10.97 -0.55
N GLY A 11 10.03 -11.27 0.46
CA GLY A 11 8.85 -10.48 0.85
C GLY A 11 9.23 -9.11 1.43
N SER A 12 9.91 -8.29 0.63
CA SER A 12 10.43 -6.97 0.98
C SER A 12 10.34 -6.05 -0.23
N GLY A 13 9.11 -5.77 -0.69
CA GLY A 13 8.86 -4.51 -1.39
C GLY A 13 9.28 -3.34 -0.49
N PRO A 14 9.48 -2.12 -1.05
CA PRO A 14 9.80 -0.94 -0.25
C PRO A 14 8.85 -0.82 0.95
N ARG A 15 9.38 -0.50 2.14
CA ARG A 15 8.55 -0.34 3.33
C ARG A 15 7.60 0.83 3.08
N LEU A 16 6.30 0.53 2.99
CA LEU A 16 5.28 1.55 2.82
C LEU A 16 5.27 2.47 4.04
N ASN A 17 5.43 3.77 3.80
CA ASN A 17 5.22 4.81 4.80
C ASN A 17 3.71 5.04 5.00
N ASP A 18 3.31 5.64 6.11
CA ASP A 18 1.90 5.84 6.45
C ASP A 18 1.16 6.73 5.45
N VAL A 19 1.85 7.71 4.84
CA VAL A 19 1.32 8.50 3.71
C VAL A 19 0.95 7.61 2.52
N GLN A 20 1.85 6.68 2.15
CA GLN A 20 1.60 5.75 1.03
C GLN A 20 0.49 4.75 1.37
N ARG A 21 0.41 4.32 2.65
CA ARG A 21 -0.66 3.43 3.11
C ARG A 21 -2.03 4.10 3.05
N LEU A 22 -2.12 5.36 3.46
CA LEU A 22 -3.33 6.16 3.31
C LEU A 22 -3.73 6.34 1.84
N GLU A 23 -2.76 6.62 0.98
CA GLU A 23 -3.02 6.75 -0.45
C GLU A 23 -3.57 5.44 -1.07
N ILE A 24 -3.02 4.28 -0.66
CA ILE A 24 -3.56 2.96 -1.04
C ILE A 24 -5.01 2.80 -0.59
N ILE A 25 -5.33 3.15 0.67
CA ILE A 25 -6.68 3.05 1.22
C ILE A 25 -7.65 3.96 0.47
N GLN A 26 -7.26 5.21 0.23
CA GLN A 26 -8.09 6.18 -0.50
C GLN A 26 -8.35 5.73 -1.94
N ARG A 27 -7.31 5.35 -2.69
CA ARG A 27 -7.45 4.88 -4.07
C ARG A 27 -8.27 3.59 -4.17
N HIS A 28 -8.22 2.73 -3.15
CA HIS A 28 -9.05 1.52 -3.09
C HIS A 28 -10.52 1.83 -2.80
N ARG A 29 -10.79 2.81 -1.93
CA ARG A 29 -12.16 3.25 -1.56
C ARG A 29 -12.78 4.24 -2.55
N SER A 30 -12.00 4.81 -3.46
CA SER A 30 -12.51 5.76 -4.47
C SER A 30 -13.60 5.13 -5.33
N VAL A 31 -14.83 5.61 -5.18
CA VAL A 31 -16.04 5.10 -5.82
C VAL A 31 -16.03 5.28 -7.34
N SER A 32 -15.29 6.28 -7.84
CA SER A 32 -15.23 6.62 -9.27
C SER A 32 -14.40 5.63 -10.11
N ALA A 33 -13.40 4.97 -9.53
CA ALA A 33 -12.56 3.99 -10.22
C ALA A 33 -11.82 3.11 -9.19
N PRO A 34 -12.46 2.09 -8.62
CA PRO A 34 -11.83 1.22 -7.64
C PRO A 34 -10.65 0.48 -8.28
N VAL A 35 -9.44 0.83 -7.84
CA VAL A 35 -8.23 0.19 -8.32
C VAL A 35 -8.11 -1.20 -7.70
N SER A 36 -7.89 -2.22 -8.53
CA SER A 36 -7.69 -3.59 -8.03
C SER A 36 -6.45 -3.67 -7.13
N LEU A 37 -6.47 -4.57 -6.15
CA LEU A 37 -5.33 -4.79 -5.24
C LEU A 37 -4.04 -5.14 -6.01
N ARG A 38 -4.17 -5.85 -7.13
CA ARG A 38 -3.05 -6.18 -8.03
C ARG A 38 -2.45 -4.94 -8.67
N GLN A 39 -3.29 -4.03 -9.15
CA GLN A 39 -2.83 -2.80 -9.77
C GLN A 39 -2.16 -1.89 -8.74
N LEU A 40 -2.72 -1.77 -7.52
CA LEU A 40 -2.08 -1.06 -6.41
C LEU A 40 -0.71 -1.67 -6.08
N ALA A 41 -0.62 -2.99 -5.97
CA ALA A 41 0.64 -3.70 -5.72
C ALA A 41 1.70 -3.38 -6.78
N ARG A 42 1.32 -3.34 -8.07
CA ARG A 42 2.22 -2.94 -9.17
C ARG A 42 2.66 -1.47 -9.05
N ASN A 43 1.72 -0.56 -8.80
CA ASN A 43 1.99 0.88 -8.72
C ASN A 43 2.97 1.21 -7.57
N PHE A 44 2.83 0.54 -6.43
CA PHE A 44 3.68 0.77 -5.25
C PHE A 44 4.89 -0.17 -5.19
N GLY A 45 5.08 -1.07 -6.16
CA GLY A 45 6.20 -2.01 -6.19
C GLY A 45 6.20 -3.03 -5.04
N VAL A 46 5.03 -3.34 -4.49
CA VAL A 46 4.84 -4.27 -3.35
C VAL A 46 4.04 -5.50 -3.76
N ASP A 47 3.93 -6.47 -2.85
CA ASP A 47 3.08 -7.64 -3.04
C ASP A 47 1.61 -7.34 -2.73
N GLU A 48 0.71 -8.05 -3.41
CA GLU A 48 -0.74 -7.95 -3.18
C GLU A 48 -1.10 -8.28 -1.71
N LYS A 49 -0.37 -9.20 -1.08
CA LYS A 49 -0.53 -9.53 0.35
C LYS A 49 -0.26 -8.32 1.26
N THR A 50 0.69 -7.48 0.89
CA THR A 50 1.00 -6.24 1.61
C THR A 50 -0.14 -5.24 1.46
N ILE A 51 -0.67 -5.05 0.24
CA ILE A 51 -1.85 -4.20 0.02
C ILE A 51 -3.06 -4.70 0.82
N ARG A 52 -3.33 -6.03 0.83
CA ARG A 52 -4.40 -6.61 1.64
C ARG A 52 -4.25 -6.30 3.13
N ARG A 53 -3.03 -6.40 3.67
CA ARG A 53 -2.75 -6.06 5.07
C ARG A 53 -2.99 -4.57 5.35
N VAL A 54 -2.58 -3.69 4.44
CA VAL A 54 -2.80 -2.24 4.55
C VAL A 54 -4.29 -1.92 4.55
N VAL A 55 -5.05 -2.49 3.62
CA VAL A 55 -6.51 -2.29 3.55
C VAL A 55 -7.21 -2.83 4.80
N ALA A 56 -6.80 -4.00 5.29
CA ALA A 56 -7.37 -4.57 6.52
C ALA A 56 -7.01 -3.75 7.77
N ALA A 57 -5.84 -3.11 7.80
CA ALA A 57 -5.38 -2.26 8.88
C ALA A 57 -5.77 -0.78 8.69
N SER A 58 -6.73 -0.47 7.80
CA SER A 58 -7.01 0.91 7.41
C SER A 58 -7.37 1.82 8.59
N ALA A 59 -8.19 1.33 9.53
CA ALA A 59 -8.62 2.11 10.68
C ALA A 59 -7.45 2.45 11.63
N ASP A 60 -6.54 1.50 11.83
CA ASP A 60 -5.37 1.68 12.68
C ASP A 60 -4.34 2.63 12.04
N ILE A 61 -4.17 2.55 10.71
CA ILE A 61 -3.30 3.46 9.96
C ILE A 61 -3.88 4.89 9.96
N GLU A 62 -5.18 5.04 9.75
CA GLU A 62 -5.87 6.33 9.84
C GLU A 62 -5.70 6.94 11.25
N ALA A 63 -5.92 6.15 12.31
CA ALA A 63 -5.72 6.60 13.69
C ALA A 63 -4.27 7.04 13.96
N ARG A 64 -3.26 6.26 13.52
CA ARG A 64 -1.85 6.63 13.67
C ARG A 64 -1.50 7.92 12.97
N VAL A 65 -1.97 8.13 11.74
CA VAL A 65 -1.68 9.36 11.01
C VAL A 65 -2.35 10.56 11.67
N SER A 66 -3.59 10.41 12.12
CA SER A 66 -4.26 11.46 12.90
C SER A 66 -3.49 11.79 14.18
N SER A 67 -3.01 10.80 14.93
CA SER A 67 -2.19 11.03 16.13
C SER A 67 -0.83 11.65 15.81
N SER A 68 -0.19 11.24 14.71
CA SER A 68 1.09 11.80 14.27
C SER A 68 0.95 13.24 13.79
N ALA A 69 -0.18 13.62 13.20
CA ALA A 69 -0.45 14.99 12.77
C ALA A 69 -0.68 15.92 13.98
N VAL A 70 -1.28 15.40 15.06
CA VAL A 70 -1.53 16.17 16.29
C VAL A 70 -0.25 16.46 17.08
N LEU A 71 0.77 15.60 16.98
CA LEU A 71 2.06 15.78 17.68
C LEU A 71 3.05 16.72 16.98
N GLN A 72 2.70 17.30 15.83
CA GLN A 72 3.55 18.22 15.06
C GLN A 72 3.11 19.70 15.16
N ASN A 73 2.13 20.01 16.02
CA ASN A 73 1.70 21.36 16.36
C ASN A 73 2.13 21.73 17.78
#